data_AF-A0A355V4G6-F1
#
_entry.id   AF-A0A355V4G6-F1
#
_cell.length_a   1.000
_cell.length_b   1.000
_cell.length_c   1.000
_cell.angle_alpha   90.00
_cell.angle_beta   90.00
_cell.angle_gamma   90.00
#
_symmetry.space_group_name_H-M   'P 1'
#
loop_
_entity.id
_entity.type
_entity.pdbx_description
1 polymer ?
#
loop_
_entity_poly.entity_id
_entity_poly.type
_entity_poly.pdbx_seq_one_letter_code
_entity_poly.pdbx_strand_id
1 'polypeptide(L)'
;MKSITYIAPHKTALTVATVVALVSLVTMVPFMLMFTLVPVGMDGQGANMALPTTIMMLVMPLMYFVMSYIMTVVGAWLYNIIAKRTGGITYDSSERP
;
A
#
# COMPACT_ATOMS: atom_id res chain seq x y z
N MET A 1 24.68 -17.27 -11.42
CA MET A 1 23.61 -16.31 -11.08
C MET A 1 22.33 -17.08 -10.82
N LYS A 2 21.59 -16.74 -9.77
CA LYS A 2 20.30 -17.37 -9.46
C LYS A 2 19.19 -16.54 -10.14
N SER A 3 18.05 -17.15 -10.43
CA SER A 3 16.91 -16.43 -11.03
C SER A 3 15.64 -16.68 -10.24
N ILE A 4 14.89 -15.63 -9.96
CA ILE A 4 13.54 -15.71 -9.42
C ILE A 4 12.64 -16.06 -10.61
N THR A 5 12.10 -17.28 -10.61
CA THR A 5 11.18 -17.75 -11.67
C THR A 5 9.73 -17.81 -11.20
N TYR A 6 9.52 -17.68 -9.89
CA TYR A 6 8.21 -17.75 -9.27
C TYR A 6 8.12 -16.81 -8.06
N ILE A 7 7.03 -16.04 -8.00
CA ILE A 7 6.64 -15.22 -6.86
C ILE A 7 5.31 -15.75 -6.33
N ALA A 8 5.25 -16.07 -5.04
CA ALA A 8 4.04 -16.59 -4.39
C ALA A 8 2.98 -15.48 -4.25
N PRO A 9 1.88 -15.48 -5.04
CA PRO A 9 1.05 -14.29 -5.18
C PRO A 9 0.41 -13.83 -3.88
N HIS A 10 -0.16 -14.77 -3.11
CA HIS A 10 -0.85 -14.46 -1.86
C HIS A 10 0.11 -13.93 -0.77
N LYS A 11 1.23 -14.62 -0.54
CA LYS A 11 2.19 -14.23 0.50
C LYS A 11 2.84 -12.88 0.19
N THR A 12 3.25 -12.68 -1.07
CA THR A 12 3.84 -11.40 -1.49
C THR A 12 2.82 -10.27 -1.40
N ALA A 13 1.58 -10.50 -1.84
CA ALA A 13 0.53 -9.48 -1.75
C ALA A 13 0.18 -9.10 -0.32
N LEU A 14 0.10 -10.06 0.61
CA LEU A 14 -0.17 -9.77 2.01
C LEU A 14 0.95 -8.91 2.63
N THR A 15 2.22 -9.26 2.37
CA THR A 15 3.37 -8.48 2.85
C THR A 15 3.35 -7.07 2.28
N VAL A 16 3.25 -6.93 0.95
CA VAL A 16 3.26 -5.62 0.28
C VAL A 16 2.09 -4.77 0.74
N ALA A 17 0.88 -5.33 0.80
CA ALA A 17 -0.31 -4.60 1.21
C ALA A 17 -0.23 -4.12 2.66
N THR A 18 0.31 -4.94 3.56
CA THR A 18 0.53 -4.56 4.96
C THR A 18 1.52 -3.40 5.05
N VAL A 19 2.64 -3.47 4.34
CA VAL A 19 3.64 -2.39 4.31
C VAL A 19 3.02 -1.10 3.77
N VAL A 20 2.32 -1.15 2.63
CA VAL A 20 1.68 0.01 2.02
C VAL A 20 0.65 0.63 2.96
N ALA A 21 -0.21 -0.17 3.58
CA ALA A 21 -1.21 0.30 4.52
C ALA A 21 -0.57 1.01 5.73
N LEU A 22 0.46 0.40 6.34
CA LEU A 22 1.17 0.99 7.47
C LEU A 22 1.90 2.29 7.11
N VAL A 23 2.60 2.31 5.97
CA VAL A 23 3.26 3.53 5.47
C VAL A 23 2.23 4.63 5.21
N SER A 24 1.09 4.30 4.60
CA SER A 24 0.01 5.26 4.35
C SER A 24 -0.57 5.82 5.64
N LEU A 25 -0.79 4.97 6.65
CA LEU A 25 -1.28 5.37 7.96
C LEU A 25 -0.29 6.32 8.65
N VAL A 26 0.99 5.93 8.74
CA VAL A 26 2.03 6.75 9.36
C VAL A 26 2.16 8.11 8.66
N THR A 27 2.07 8.12 7.32
CA THR A 27 2.10 9.37 6.54
C THR A 27 0.87 10.23 6.80
N MET A 28 -0.30 9.65 7.02
CA MET A 28 -1.55 10.39 7.26
C MET A 28 -1.69 10.96 8.67
N VAL A 29 -1.11 10.33 9.70
CA VAL A 29 -1.17 10.82 11.09
C VAL A 29 -0.75 12.30 11.25
N PRO A 30 0.40 12.77 10.72
CA PRO A 30 0.78 14.18 10.86
C PRO A 30 -0.22 15.13 10.19
N PHE A 31 -0.77 14.76 9.02
CA PHE A 31 -1.82 15.56 8.37
C PHE A 31 -3.08 15.62 9.23
N MET A 32 -3.47 14.51 9.86
CA MET A 32 -4.62 14.46 10.76
C MET A 32 -4.45 15.45 11.92
N LEU A 33 -3.27 15.46 12.55
CA LEU A 33 -2.94 16.38 13.63
C LEU A 33 -2.95 17.84 13.15
N MET A 34 -2.42 18.13 11.96
CA MET A 34 -2.49 19.49 11.38
C MET A 34 -3.93 19.95 11.18
N PHE A 35 -4.82 19.10 10.65
CA PHE A 35 -6.23 19.46 10.44
C PHE A 35 -6.97 19.75 11.75
N THR A 36 -6.60 19.11 12.87
CA THR A 36 -7.19 19.43 14.18
C THR A 36 -6.81 20.81 14.72
N LEU A 37 -5.74 21.42 14.19
CA LEU A 37 -5.21 22.71 14.67
C LEU A 37 -5.65 23.90 13.81
N VAL A 38 -6.28 23.67 12.64
CA VAL A 38 -6.78 24.74 11.77
C VAL A 38 -8.18 25.19 12.25
N PRO A 39 -8.37 26.46 12.63
CA PRO A 39 -9.70 26.97 12.97
C PRO A 39 -10.59 26.93 11.72
N VAL A 40 -11.68 26.17 11.79
CA VAL A 40 -12.67 26.10 10.72
C VAL A 40 -13.38 27.46 10.65
N GLY A 41 -12.99 28.29 9.68
CA GLY A 41 -13.63 29.57 9.40
C GLY A 41 -15.12 29.35 9.07
N MET A 42 -15.98 30.03 9.80
CA MET A 42 -17.42 30.01 9.67
C MET A 42 -17.84 30.59 8.31
N ASP A 43 -18.44 29.76 7.46
CA ASP A 43 -19.44 30.17 6.47
C ASP A 43 -20.36 28.97 6.14
N GLY A 44 -21.48 28.89 6.86
CA GLY A 44 -22.80 28.43 6.42
C GLY A 44 -23.06 27.02 5.87
N GLN A 45 -22.06 26.25 5.43
CA GLN A 45 -22.25 24.90 4.85
C GLN A 45 -21.18 23.88 5.27
N GLY A 46 -20.13 24.31 5.99
CA GLY A 46 -18.96 23.48 6.32
C GLY A 46 -18.99 22.75 7.67
N ALA A 47 -19.99 22.98 8.53
CA ALA A 47 -20.01 22.44 9.90
C ALA A 47 -20.24 20.91 9.99
N ASN A 48 -20.71 20.27 8.92
CA ASN A 48 -20.90 18.81 8.86
C ASN A 48 -19.67 18.06 8.30
N MET A 49 -18.57 18.74 7.95
CA MET A 49 -17.40 18.11 7.30
C MET A 49 -16.27 17.72 8.27
N ALA A 50 -16.32 18.13 9.54
CA ALA A 50 -15.22 17.85 10.49
C ALA A 50 -15.23 16.43 11.09
N LEU A 51 -16.40 15.81 11.26
CA LEU A 51 -16.53 14.43 11.76
C LEU A 51 -16.37 13.35 10.66
N PRO A 52 -16.86 13.55 9.41
CA PRO A 52 -16.65 12.61 8.31
C PRO A 52 -15.17 12.42 7.93
N THR A 53 -14.32 13.44 8.09
CA THR A 53 -12.93 13.42 7.61
C THR A 53 -12.04 12.51 8.43
N THR A 54 -12.20 12.42 9.76
CA THR A 54 -11.35 11.57 10.60
C THR A 54 -11.63 10.07 10.38
N ILE A 55 -12.91 9.68 10.32
CA ILE A 55 -13.28 8.28 10.02
C ILE A 55 -12.82 7.92 8.62
N MET A 56 -13.03 8.79 7.63
CA MET A 56 -12.60 8.57 6.26
C MET A 56 -11.06 8.45 6.15
N MET A 57 -10.29 9.23 6.90
CA MET A 57 -8.83 9.10 6.98
C MET A 57 -8.37 7.76 7.56
N LEU A 58 -9.13 7.13 8.46
CA LEU A 58 -8.81 5.77 8.97
C LEU A 58 -9.24 4.66 7.99
N VAL A 59 -10.30 4.89 7.20
CA VAL A 59 -10.76 3.96 6.17
C VAL A 59 -9.80 3.94 4.96
N MET A 60 -9.13 5.05 4.66
CA MET A 60 -8.21 5.16 3.52
C MET A 60 -7.05 4.14 3.54
N PRO A 61 -6.30 3.96 4.66
CA PRO A 61 -5.30 2.90 4.78
C PRO A 61 -5.83 1.48 4.53
N LEU A 62 -7.07 1.20 4.96
CA LEU A 62 -7.72 -0.09 4.67
C LEU A 62 -8.03 -0.25 3.19
N MET A 63 -8.49 0.81 2.53
CA MET A 63 -8.67 0.83 1.07
C MET A 63 -7.33 0.62 0.35
N TYR A 64 -6.26 1.29 0.79
CA TYR A 64 -4.92 1.07 0.25
C TYR A 64 -4.43 -0.36 0.45
N PHE A 65 -4.72 -0.98 1.60
CA PHE A 65 -4.44 -2.41 1.81
C PHE A 65 -5.13 -3.27 0.76
N VAL A 66 -6.44 -3.13 0.58
CA VAL A 66 -7.21 -3.96 -0.37
C VAL A 66 -6.73 -3.74 -1.80
N MET A 67 -6.55 -2.48 -2.22
CA MET A 67 -6.13 -2.16 -3.58
C MET A 67 -4.71 -2.64 -3.87
N SER A 68 -3.76 -2.40 -2.97
CA SER A 68 -2.39 -2.88 -3.15
C SER A 68 -2.29 -4.40 -3.12
N TYR A 69 -3.10 -5.08 -2.29
CA TYR A 69 -3.21 -6.53 -2.28
C TYR A 69 -3.65 -7.06 -3.65
N ILE A 70 -4.77 -6.57 -4.18
CA ILE A 70 -5.31 -7.02 -5.48
C ILE A 70 -4.28 -6.79 -6.59
N MET A 71 -3.71 -5.58 -6.65
CA MET A 71 -2.71 -5.23 -7.66
C MET A 71 -1.46 -6.11 -7.56
N THR A 72 -1.01 -6.43 -6.35
CA THR A 72 0.17 -7.28 -6.14
C THR A 72 -0.10 -8.74 -6.50
N VAL A 73 -1.30 -9.28 -6.19
CA VAL A 73 -1.70 -10.63 -6.62
C VAL A 73 -1.68 -10.71 -8.14
N VAL A 74 -2.30 -9.74 -8.82
CA VAL A 74 -2.35 -9.68 -10.29
C VAL A 74 -0.94 -9.54 -10.87
N GLY A 75 -0.12 -8.67 -10.29
CA GLY A 75 1.27 -8.46 -10.72
C GLY A 75 2.13 -9.72 -10.57
N ALA A 76 2.05 -10.41 -9.42
CA ALA A 76 2.78 -11.66 -9.19
C ALA A 76 2.29 -12.79 -10.12
N TRP A 77 0.98 -12.88 -10.36
CA TRP A 77 0.42 -13.82 -11.32
C TRP A 77 0.94 -13.56 -12.74
N LEU A 78 0.90 -12.30 -13.19
CA LEU A 78 1.40 -11.90 -14.51
C LEU A 78 2.91 -12.14 -14.63
N TYR A 79 3.67 -11.82 -13.59
CA TYR A 79 5.10 -12.10 -13.50
C TYR A 79 5.39 -13.59 -13.73
N ASN A 80 4.67 -14.48 -13.05
CA ASN A 80 4.86 -15.93 -13.18
C ASN A 80 4.56 -16.44 -14.60
N ILE A 81 3.65 -15.79 -15.33
CA ILE A 81 3.38 -16.12 -16.74
C ILE A 81 4.55 -15.69 -17.63
N ILE A 82 5.03 -14.46 -17.45
CA ILE A 82 6.12 -13.89 -18.26
C ILE A 82 7.44 -14.62 -17.96
N ALA A 83 7.72 -14.91 -16.69
CA ALA A 83 8.95 -15.58 -16.24
C ALA A 83 9.14 -16.96 -16.88
N LYS A 84 8.05 -17.68 -17.20
CA LYS A 84 8.11 -18.95 -17.95
C LYS A 84 8.70 -18.80 -19.35
N ARG A 85 8.65 -17.61 -19.95
CA ARG A 85 9.17 -17.31 -21.28
C ARG A 85 10.51 -16.57 -21.25
N THR A 86 10.73 -15.73 -20.25
CA THR A 86 11.93 -14.88 -20.16
C THR A 86 13.04 -15.45 -19.28
N GLY A 87 12.77 -16.51 -18.52
CA GLY A 87 13.72 -17.05 -17.53
C GLY A 87 13.70 -16.33 -16.18
N GLY A 88 12.80 -15.35 -16.00
CA GLY A 88 12.63 -14.65 -14.73
C GLY A 88 13.65 -13.54 -14.48
N ILE A 89 13.70 -13.02 -13.25
CA ILE A 89 14.66 -11.97 -12.86
C ILE A 89 15.92 -12.64 -12.31
N THR A 90 17.06 -12.40 -12.96
CA THR A 90 18.37 -12.88 -12.52
C THR A 90 18.95 -11.96 -11.45
N TYR A 91 19.53 -12.55 -10.40
CA TYR A 91 20.19 -11.83 -9.33
C TYR A 91 21.48 -12.54 -8.90
N ASP A 92 22.39 -11.76 -8.33
CA ASP A 92 23.59 -12.27 -7.67
C ASP A 92 23.40 -12.19 -6.15
N SER A 93 23.81 -13.24 -5.44
CA SER A 93 23.72 -13.30 -3.97
C SER A 93 25.13 -13.42 -3.41
N SER A 94 25.68 -12.33 -2.91
CA SER A 94 26.92 -12.33 -2.13
C SER A 94 26.64 -12.79 -0.70
N GLU A 95 26.18 -14.03 -0.54
CA GLU A 95 26.17 -14.69 0.76
C GLU A 95 27.64 -14.90 1.17
N ARG A 96 28.18 -14.01 2.01
CA ARG A 96 29.37 -14.31 2.80
C ARG A 96 28.97 -15.37 3.83
N PRO A 97 29.74 -16.47 3.98
CA PRO A 97 29.42 -17.56 4.89
C PRO A 97 29.31 -17.10 6.34
#